data_AF-A0A6J2WAB0-F1
#
_entry.id   AF-A0A6J2WAB0-F1
#
_cell.length_a   1.000
_cell.length_b   1.000
_cell.length_c   1.000
_cell.angle_alpha   90.00
_cell.angle_beta   90.00
_cell.angle_gamma   90.00
#
_symmetry.space_group_name_H-M   'P 1'
#
loop_
_entity.id
_entity.type
_entity.pdbx_description
1 polymer ?
#
loop_
_entity_poly.entity_id
_entity_poly.type
_entity_poly.pdbx_seq_one_letter_code
_entity_poly.pdbx_strand_id
1 'polypeptide(L)'
;MGSDLSVETSLSDKELFVGQDITFKCEVNKCGASAQWKKDGRTLSEDKKYSISWGRGTKGDTFSITIKNVQLNDDGYYSVYVRHKDEKVKSTARLTVKERLKIVKPFGDVTAHGGQRIVLKCGVNRDGATAKWLRNNKQMSESINATMTQSGNEFILTIEQAKSKVKMMKELCSLKLVIDPVRILLHGPIGAGKSSFVNSLDTIFKGRITGRALVDAGTEKSFTKTYKAYRFRLTGEPGVLPFVVNDIMGLEQKQSDGAHTDDIIKALQGHMRDNYKFVPGSPLSEEDPDYISEPSLTDKVHCLVSVISADAISRMDNNVIKKMRAIREKASDMGIPQVVVLTMVDKACQLVASDLSKIYSSVRIKEKIEECHTRVGVPMNCIFPVKNYHDENCLDPEVDCLILAALIQILHLADDYLFDLYYSEGPPPKGRANSP
;
A
#
# COMPACT_ATOMS: atom_id res chain seq x y z
N MET A 1 15.72 33.82 -38.37
CA MET A 1 14.32 33.75 -37.91
C MET A 1 14.31 32.83 -36.70
N GLY A 2 13.77 33.26 -35.56
CA GLY A 2 13.62 32.36 -34.40
C GLY A 2 12.52 31.33 -34.67
N SER A 3 12.56 30.17 -34.00
CA SER A 3 11.49 29.16 -34.07
C SER A 3 10.13 29.74 -33.64
N ASP A 4 9.02 29.15 -34.05
CA ASP A 4 7.69 29.53 -33.54
C ASP A 4 7.50 29.05 -32.09
N LEU A 5 6.57 29.64 -31.35
CA LEU A 5 6.18 29.18 -30.01
C LEU A 5 5.60 27.76 -30.07
N SER A 6 6.21 26.80 -29.38
CA SER A 6 5.75 25.42 -29.26
C SER A 6 5.62 24.98 -27.81
N VAL A 7 4.69 24.07 -27.56
CA VAL A 7 4.58 23.32 -26.29
C VAL A 7 5.52 22.13 -26.38
N GLU A 8 6.54 22.10 -25.53
CA GLU A 8 7.53 21.02 -25.44
C GLU A 8 7.04 19.91 -24.51
N THR A 9 6.45 20.31 -23.37
CA THR A 9 5.82 19.39 -22.42
C THR A 9 4.36 19.79 -22.29
N SER A 10 3.46 18.93 -22.78
CA SER A 10 2.01 19.12 -22.74
C SER A 10 1.40 18.57 -21.44
N LEU A 11 0.21 19.05 -21.09
CA LEU A 11 -0.57 18.51 -20.00
C LEU A 11 -1.03 17.09 -20.34
N SER A 12 -1.04 16.21 -19.34
CA SER A 12 -1.58 14.85 -19.45
C SER A 12 -2.73 14.65 -18.48
N ASP A 13 -3.70 13.81 -18.86
CA ASP A 13 -4.85 13.46 -18.02
C ASP A 13 -4.39 12.84 -16.69
N LYS A 14 -5.10 13.19 -15.62
CA LYS A 14 -4.79 12.73 -14.26
C LYS A 14 -6.03 12.19 -13.57
N GLU A 15 -5.82 11.18 -12.75
CA GLU A 15 -6.86 10.58 -11.91
C GLU A 15 -6.32 10.43 -10.49
N LEU A 16 -7.07 10.92 -9.51
CA LEU A 16 -6.70 10.84 -8.10
C LEU A 16 -7.93 10.84 -7.18
N PHE A 17 -7.69 10.56 -5.90
CA PHE A 17 -8.71 10.59 -4.88
C PHE A 17 -8.86 11.98 -4.24
N VAL A 18 -10.05 12.24 -3.69
CA VAL A 18 -10.31 13.41 -2.83
C VAL A 18 -9.27 13.50 -1.71
N GLY A 19 -8.83 14.72 -1.39
CA GLY A 19 -7.87 15.02 -0.33
C GLY A 19 -6.43 15.21 -0.82
N GLN A 20 -6.09 14.72 -2.01
CA GLN A 20 -4.74 14.81 -2.56
C GLN A 20 -4.49 16.17 -3.22
N ASP A 21 -3.23 16.62 -3.23
CA ASP A 21 -2.78 17.73 -4.07
C ASP A 21 -2.41 17.19 -5.46
N ILE A 22 -2.48 18.04 -6.49
CA ILE A 22 -2.03 17.65 -7.83
C ILE A 22 -1.46 18.85 -8.60
N THR A 23 -0.33 18.64 -9.27
CA THR A 23 0.31 19.66 -10.10
C THR A 23 0.21 19.37 -11.59
N PHE A 24 -0.29 20.32 -12.38
CA PHE A 24 -0.17 20.33 -13.85
C PHE A 24 1.01 21.19 -14.25
N LYS A 25 1.85 20.71 -15.19
CA LYS A 25 3.06 21.38 -15.65
C LYS A 25 3.09 21.45 -17.18
N CYS A 26 3.44 22.61 -17.72
CA CYS A 26 3.59 22.85 -19.14
C CYS A 26 4.91 23.55 -19.41
N GLU A 27 5.64 23.11 -20.44
CA GLU A 27 6.91 23.73 -20.87
C GLU A 27 6.79 24.21 -22.31
N VAL A 28 7.37 25.36 -22.60
CA VAL A 28 7.40 25.95 -23.96
C VAL A 28 8.82 26.29 -24.38
N ASN A 29 9.06 26.44 -25.67
CA ASN A 29 10.39 26.74 -26.24
C ASN A 29 10.80 28.24 -26.21
N LYS A 30 10.03 29.11 -25.54
CA LYS A 30 10.29 30.56 -25.45
C LYS A 30 10.45 31.04 -24.02
N CYS A 31 11.39 31.96 -23.82
CA CYS A 31 11.57 32.68 -22.56
C CYS A 31 10.83 34.02 -22.59
N GLY A 32 10.30 34.45 -21.44
CA GLY A 32 9.49 35.67 -21.35
C GLY A 32 8.06 35.48 -21.84
N ALA A 33 7.57 34.24 -21.86
CA ALA A 33 6.19 33.94 -22.16
C ALA A 33 5.31 34.19 -20.92
N SER A 34 4.01 34.40 -21.12
CA SER A 34 3.02 34.51 -20.05
C SER A 34 1.99 33.40 -20.18
N ALA A 35 1.45 32.91 -19.07
CA ALA A 35 0.44 31.87 -19.07
C ALA A 35 -0.85 32.28 -18.35
N GLN A 36 -1.98 31.78 -18.85
CA GLN A 36 -3.28 31.86 -18.20
C GLN A 36 -3.83 30.45 -18.03
N TRP A 37 -4.17 30.09 -16.79
CA TRP A 37 -4.81 28.82 -16.46
C TRP A 37 -6.33 28.95 -16.48
N LYS A 38 -7.01 27.89 -16.93
CA LYS A 38 -8.47 27.79 -16.93
C LYS A 38 -8.92 26.41 -16.48
N LYS A 39 -10.03 26.36 -15.74
CA LYS A 39 -10.81 25.14 -15.50
C LYS A 39 -12.16 25.26 -16.20
N ASP A 40 -12.49 24.32 -17.07
CA ASP A 40 -13.74 24.29 -17.83
C ASP A 40 -14.06 25.65 -18.48
N GLY A 41 -13.02 26.30 -19.02
CA GLY A 41 -13.10 27.60 -19.68
C GLY A 41 -13.10 28.83 -18.75
N ARG A 42 -13.19 28.66 -17.42
CA ARG A 42 -13.13 29.74 -16.43
C ARG A 42 -11.69 29.99 -16.00
N THR A 43 -11.27 31.25 -16.01
CA THR A 43 -9.91 31.64 -15.59
C THR A 43 -9.67 31.34 -14.12
N LEU A 44 -8.52 30.74 -13.84
CA LEU A 44 -8.04 30.48 -12.49
C LEU A 44 -7.04 31.57 -12.09
N SER A 45 -7.08 31.95 -10.81
CA SER A 45 -6.14 32.86 -10.18
C SER A 45 -5.54 32.18 -8.95
N GLU A 46 -4.35 32.61 -8.57
CA GLU A 46 -3.70 32.10 -7.36
C GLU A 46 -4.52 32.47 -6.11
N ASP A 47 -4.76 31.46 -5.26
CA ASP A 47 -5.51 31.58 -4.02
C ASP A 47 -5.17 30.40 -3.07
N LYS A 48 -6.04 30.10 -2.11
CA LYS A 48 -5.85 28.97 -1.19
C LYS A 48 -5.97 27.61 -1.89
N LYS A 49 -6.71 27.54 -2.99
CA LYS A 49 -7.02 26.32 -3.75
C LYS A 49 -5.99 26.08 -4.85
N TYR A 50 -5.57 27.13 -5.55
CA TYR A 50 -4.66 27.07 -6.68
C TYR A 50 -3.37 27.80 -6.36
N SER A 51 -2.22 27.13 -6.45
CA SER A 51 -0.91 27.78 -6.45
C SER A 51 -0.35 27.77 -7.86
N ILE A 52 0.04 28.94 -8.37
CA ILE A 52 0.51 29.08 -9.75
C ILE A 52 1.98 29.47 -9.69
N SER A 53 2.83 28.67 -10.33
CA SER A 53 4.27 28.93 -10.36
C SER A 53 4.81 28.97 -11.77
N TRP A 54 5.91 29.69 -11.94
CA TRP A 54 6.60 29.85 -13.20
C TRP A 54 8.11 29.76 -12.98
N GLY A 55 8.80 29.09 -13.90
CA GLY A 55 10.25 28.96 -13.90
C GLY A 55 10.82 29.31 -15.28
N ARG A 56 11.96 30.00 -15.28
CA ARG A 56 12.72 30.29 -16.51
C ARG A 56 13.78 29.22 -16.73
N GLY A 57 13.71 28.50 -17.83
CA GLY A 57 14.71 27.53 -18.25
C GLY A 57 15.70 28.10 -19.28
N THR A 58 16.77 27.37 -19.54
CA THR A 58 17.78 27.72 -20.56
C THR A 58 17.28 27.54 -21.99
N LYS A 59 16.23 26.72 -22.18
CA LYS A 59 15.61 26.42 -23.48
C LYS A 59 14.16 26.92 -23.61
N GLY A 60 13.64 27.58 -22.58
CA GLY A 60 12.27 28.10 -22.55
C GLY A 60 11.64 28.09 -21.15
N ASP A 61 10.42 28.60 -21.04
CA ASP A 61 9.72 28.79 -19.77
C ASP A 61 8.86 27.58 -19.37
N THR A 62 8.71 27.39 -18.06
CA THR A 62 7.86 26.36 -17.43
C THR A 62 6.74 27.02 -16.64
N PHE A 63 5.52 26.55 -16.81
CA PHE A 63 4.34 27.01 -16.07
C PHE A 63 3.69 25.84 -15.34
N SER A 64 3.38 26.04 -14.07
CA SER A 64 2.71 25.01 -13.26
C SER A 64 1.51 25.59 -12.51
N ILE A 65 0.49 24.75 -12.30
CA ILE A 65 -0.59 25.01 -11.35
C ILE A 65 -0.76 23.79 -10.44
N THR A 66 -0.71 24.02 -9.14
CA THR A 66 -1.00 23.04 -8.10
C THR A 66 -2.40 23.27 -7.57
N ILE A 67 -3.24 22.26 -7.65
CA ILE A 67 -4.59 22.24 -7.07
C ILE A 67 -4.46 21.54 -5.71
N LYS A 68 -4.67 22.29 -4.63
CA LYS A 68 -4.52 21.80 -3.25
C LYS A 68 -5.80 21.15 -2.76
N ASN A 69 -5.69 20.07 -1.98
CA ASN A 69 -6.79 19.36 -1.34
C ASN A 69 -7.97 19.12 -2.31
N VAL A 70 -7.71 18.38 -3.39
CA VAL A 70 -8.67 18.11 -4.47
C VAL A 70 -9.97 17.52 -3.92
N GLN A 71 -11.09 18.04 -4.41
CA GLN A 71 -12.45 17.67 -4.05
C GLN A 71 -13.21 17.22 -5.30
N LEU A 72 -14.34 16.53 -5.15
CA LEU A 72 -15.12 16.02 -6.30
C LEU A 72 -15.51 17.12 -7.30
N ASN A 73 -15.75 18.33 -6.81
CA ASN A 73 -16.08 19.48 -7.66
C ASN A 73 -14.88 20.00 -8.46
N ASP A 74 -13.65 19.53 -8.23
CA ASP A 74 -12.45 19.87 -8.99
C ASP A 74 -12.27 19.05 -10.27
N ASP A 75 -13.05 17.97 -10.44
CA ASP A 75 -13.16 17.21 -11.69
C ASP A 75 -13.48 18.16 -12.85
N GLY A 76 -12.80 17.97 -13.98
CA GLY A 76 -12.99 18.82 -15.16
C GLY A 76 -11.73 18.95 -16.01
N TYR A 77 -11.79 19.87 -16.97
CA TYR A 77 -10.70 20.11 -17.91
C TYR A 77 -9.87 21.32 -17.49
N TYR A 78 -8.57 21.11 -17.31
CA TYR A 78 -7.61 22.15 -17.01
C TYR A 78 -6.83 22.49 -18.28
N SER A 79 -6.81 23.78 -18.62
CA SER A 79 -6.12 24.31 -19.78
C SER A 79 -5.10 25.38 -19.38
N VAL A 80 -3.94 25.35 -20.00
CA VAL A 80 -2.97 26.46 -19.97
C VAL A 80 -2.93 27.12 -21.34
N TYR A 81 -3.00 28.44 -21.35
CA TYR A 81 -2.88 29.28 -22.55
C TYR A 81 -1.61 30.11 -22.42
N VAL A 82 -0.60 29.80 -23.22
CA VAL A 82 0.69 30.49 -23.21
C VAL A 82 0.76 31.50 -24.34
N ARG A 83 1.24 32.72 -24.06
CA ARG A 83 1.44 33.79 -25.04
C ARG A 83 2.86 34.31 -24.99
N HIS A 84 3.45 34.51 -26.16
CA HIS A 84 4.73 35.19 -26.33
C HIS A 84 4.64 36.07 -27.57
N LYS A 85 4.70 37.40 -27.39
CA LYS A 85 4.39 38.38 -28.45
C LYS A 85 3.01 38.09 -29.08
N ASP A 86 2.94 37.91 -30.40
CA ASP A 86 1.70 37.66 -31.13
C ASP A 86 1.33 36.16 -31.20
N GLU A 87 2.20 35.27 -30.72
CA GLU A 87 2.02 33.83 -30.77
C GLU A 87 1.27 33.30 -29.54
N LYS A 88 0.41 32.30 -29.74
CA LYS A 88 -0.38 31.66 -28.68
C LYS A 88 -0.43 30.16 -28.87
N VAL A 89 -0.19 29.43 -27.79
CA VAL A 89 -0.37 27.97 -27.74
C VAL A 89 -1.25 27.58 -26.55
N LYS A 90 -1.88 26.42 -26.65
CA LYS A 90 -2.76 25.87 -25.61
C LYS A 90 -2.41 24.41 -25.36
N SER A 91 -2.45 24.00 -24.10
CA SER A 91 -2.47 22.58 -23.73
C SER A 91 -3.63 22.32 -22.76
N THR A 92 -4.20 21.11 -22.76
CA THR A 92 -5.38 20.76 -21.97
C THR A 92 -5.32 19.32 -21.51
N ALA A 93 -5.73 19.07 -20.28
CA ALA A 93 -5.85 17.74 -19.69
C ALA A 93 -7.12 17.64 -18.83
N ARG A 94 -7.64 16.43 -18.69
CA ARG A 94 -8.74 16.10 -17.78
C ARG A 94 -8.20 15.72 -16.41
N LEU A 95 -8.76 16.32 -15.36
CA LEU A 95 -8.65 15.83 -13.99
C LEU A 95 -9.91 15.00 -13.68
N THR A 96 -9.74 13.72 -13.39
CA THR A 96 -10.81 12.86 -12.87
C THR A 96 -10.65 12.69 -11.37
N VAL A 97 -11.64 13.13 -10.58
CA VAL A 97 -11.58 13.03 -9.11
C VAL A 97 -12.47 11.90 -8.62
N LYS A 98 -11.87 10.92 -7.96
CA LYS A 98 -12.57 9.79 -7.37
C LYS A 98 -12.72 9.98 -5.87
N GLU A 99 -13.82 9.52 -5.31
CA GLU A 99 -13.90 9.28 -3.87
C GLU A 99 -13.73 7.80 -3.56
N ARG A 100 -13.09 7.50 -2.43
CA ARG A 100 -12.97 6.13 -1.93
C ARG A 100 -14.33 5.62 -1.52
N LEU A 101 -14.62 4.34 -1.78
CA LEU A 101 -15.85 3.73 -1.31
C LEU A 101 -15.88 3.77 0.22
N LYS A 102 -16.98 4.21 0.81
CA LYS A 102 -17.18 4.22 2.27
C LYS A 102 -18.63 3.91 2.60
N ILE A 103 -18.85 3.33 3.77
CA ILE A 103 -20.18 3.18 4.34
C ILE A 103 -20.60 4.56 4.87
N VAL A 104 -21.64 5.13 4.26
CA VAL A 104 -22.24 6.41 4.71
C VAL A 104 -23.46 6.19 5.59
N LYS A 105 -24.08 5.00 5.52
CA LYS A 105 -25.20 4.61 6.37
C LYS A 105 -24.98 3.18 6.87
N PRO A 106 -24.30 2.98 8.00
CA PRO A 106 -24.20 1.66 8.61
C PRO A 106 -25.59 1.22 9.12
N PHE A 107 -25.88 -0.08 9.07
CA PHE A 107 -27.06 -0.61 9.76
C PHE A 107 -26.84 -0.56 11.28
N GLY A 108 -27.93 -0.39 12.03
CA GLY A 108 -27.92 -0.46 13.49
C GLY A 108 -27.97 -1.90 14.02
N ASP A 109 -27.69 -2.06 15.31
CA ASP A 109 -27.86 -3.34 16.00
C ASP A 109 -29.34 -3.76 15.95
N VAL A 110 -29.59 -5.02 15.61
CA VAL A 110 -30.94 -5.60 15.61
C VAL A 110 -30.97 -6.77 16.59
N THR A 111 -31.97 -6.76 17.47
CA THR A 111 -32.32 -7.91 18.31
C THR A 111 -33.63 -8.50 17.78
N ALA A 112 -33.59 -9.74 17.36
CA ALA A 112 -34.77 -10.45 16.87
C ALA A 112 -34.95 -11.77 17.64
N HIS A 113 -36.20 -12.12 17.91
CA HIS A 113 -36.59 -13.41 18.47
C HIS A 113 -36.70 -14.47 17.36
N GLY A 114 -36.69 -15.75 17.74
CA GLY A 114 -36.87 -16.85 16.79
C GLY A 114 -38.14 -16.67 15.96
N GLY A 115 -38.04 -16.90 14.65
CA GLY A 115 -39.14 -16.77 13.68
C GLY A 115 -39.38 -15.35 13.16
N GLN A 116 -38.73 -14.31 13.71
CA GLN A 116 -38.91 -12.94 13.21
C GLN A 116 -38.09 -12.67 11.95
N ARG A 117 -38.66 -11.84 11.08
CA ARG A 117 -37.99 -11.29 9.90
C ARG A 117 -37.05 -10.15 10.28
N ILE A 118 -35.84 -10.16 9.74
CA ILE A 118 -34.80 -9.13 9.95
C ILE A 118 -34.51 -8.46 8.61
N VAL A 119 -34.40 -7.13 8.61
CA VAL A 119 -33.95 -6.35 7.45
C VAL A 119 -32.79 -5.46 7.88
N LEU A 120 -31.62 -5.68 7.28
CA LEU A 120 -30.43 -4.85 7.48
C LEU A 120 -30.18 -4.03 6.22
N LYS A 121 -29.82 -2.75 6.39
CA LYS A 121 -29.59 -1.80 5.29
C LYS A 121 -28.26 -1.10 5.47
N CYS A 122 -27.41 -1.17 4.45
CA CYS A 122 -26.08 -0.56 4.43
C CYS A 122 -25.95 0.36 3.23
N GLY A 123 -25.78 1.66 3.45
CA GLY A 123 -25.59 2.65 2.39
C GLY A 123 -24.11 2.99 2.17
N VAL A 124 -23.70 3.10 0.90
CA VAL A 124 -22.37 3.54 0.47
C VAL A 124 -22.39 4.88 -0.26
N ASN A 125 -21.23 5.51 -0.46
CA ASN A 125 -21.15 6.84 -1.09
C ASN A 125 -21.22 6.84 -2.63
N ARG A 126 -20.88 5.73 -3.30
CA ARG A 126 -20.81 5.68 -4.77
C ARG A 126 -21.37 4.40 -5.37
N ASP A 127 -21.84 4.53 -6.61
CA ASP A 127 -22.41 3.45 -7.42
C ASP A 127 -21.36 2.39 -7.80
N GLY A 128 -21.83 1.21 -8.23
CA GLY A 128 -20.99 0.10 -8.70
C GLY A 128 -20.27 -0.68 -7.59
N ALA A 129 -20.53 -0.37 -6.32
CA ALA A 129 -20.09 -1.18 -5.20
C ALA A 129 -20.78 -2.56 -5.21
N THR A 130 -20.13 -3.55 -4.59
CA THR A 130 -20.73 -4.86 -4.29
C THR A 130 -20.61 -5.13 -2.80
N ALA A 131 -21.60 -5.80 -2.22
CA ALA A 131 -21.60 -6.15 -0.80
C ALA A 131 -21.49 -7.66 -0.61
N LYS A 132 -20.78 -8.04 0.46
CA LYS A 132 -20.80 -9.39 1.01
C LYS A 132 -21.30 -9.28 2.45
N TRP A 133 -22.26 -10.13 2.79
CA TRP A 133 -22.79 -10.23 4.14
C TRP A 133 -22.11 -11.39 4.86
N LEU A 134 -21.60 -11.17 6.07
CA LEU A 134 -20.89 -12.19 6.83
C LEU A 134 -21.60 -12.40 8.16
N ARG A 135 -21.92 -13.64 8.52
CA ARG A 135 -22.44 -13.99 9.84
C ARG A 135 -21.36 -14.75 10.61
N ASN A 136 -20.96 -14.25 11.78
CA ASN A 136 -19.87 -14.81 12.58
C ASN A 136 -18.59 -14.98 11.73
N ASN A 137 -18.20 -13.94 10.99
CA ASN A 137 -17.07 -13.94 10.04
C ASN A 137 -17.15 -14.96 8.89
N LYS A 138 -18.28 -15.64 8.70
CA LYS A 138 -18.51 -16.54 7.56
C LYS A 138 -19.41 -15.86 6.53
N GLN A 139 -18.94 -15.78 5.28
CA GLN A 139 -19.73 -15.26 4.17
C GLN A 139 -21.06 -16.03 4.08
N MET A 140 -22.15 -15.28 4.03
CA MET A 140 -23.48 -15.82 3.77
C MET A 140 -23.69 -15.96 2.27
N SER A 141 -24.39 -17.01 1.89
CA SER A 141 -24.93 -17.19 0.54
C SER A 141 -26.41 -16.82 0.52
N GLU A 142 -26.92 -16.44 -0.64
CA GLU A 142 -28.36 -16.35 -0.85
C GLU A 142 -29.03 -17.70 -0.60
N SER A 143 -30.22 -17.66 -0.02
CA SER A 143 -31.05 -18.84 0.25
C SER A 143 -32.52 -18.41 0.43
N ILE A 144 -33.43 -19.38 0.50
CA ILE A 144 -34.85 -19.13 0.81
C ILE A 144 -35.02 -18.31 2.11
N ASN A 145 -34.11 -18.47 3.07
CA ASN A 145 -34.17 -17.77 4.35
C ASN A 145 -33.33 -16.48 4.41
N ALA A 146 -32.52 -16.18 3.40
CA ALA A 146 -31.64 -15.02 3.39
C ALA A 146 -31.51 -14.47 1.96
N THR A 147 -32.10 -13.31 1.70
CA THR A 147 -32.05 -12.63 0.40
C THR A 147 -31.21 -11.36 0.48
N MET A 148 -30.48 -11.08 -0.59
CA MET A 148 -29.56 -9.93 -0.67
C MET A 148 -29.96 -9.12 -1.89
N THR A 149 -30.23 -7.83 -1.70
CA THR A 149 -30.62 -6.94 -2.80
C THR A 149 -29.88 -5.62 -2.73
N GLN A 150 -29.84 -4.90 -3.84
CA GLN A 150 -29.23 -3.59 -3.94
C GLN A 150 -30.24 -2.62 -4.58
N SER A 151 -30.37 -1.44 -3.99
CA SER A 151 -31.16 -0.34 -4.52
C SER A 151 -30.27 0.92 -4.55
N GLY A 152 -29.77 1.27 -5.73
CA GLY A 152 -28.74 2.30 -5.89
C GLY A 152 -27.52 2.00 -5.02
N ASN A 153 -27.23 2.89 -4.07
CA ASN A 153 -26.12 2.76 -3.12
C ASN A 153 -26.50 2.12 -1.78
N GLU A 154 -27.71 1.56 -1.65
CA GLU A 154 -28.13 0.84 -0.44
C GLU A 154 -28.15 -0.67 -0.70
N PHE A 155 -27.37 -1.42 0.07
CA PHE A 155 -27.40 -2.87 0.14
C PHE A 155 -28.34 -3.34 1.24
N ILE A 156 -29.18 -4.32 0.93
CA ILE A 156 -30.21 -4.81 1.81
C ILE A 156 -30.04 -6.32 2.00
N LEU A 157 -29.98 -6.77 3.25
CA LEU A 157 -30.08 -8.17 3.62
C LEU A 157 -31.40 -8.40 4.33
N THR A 158 -32.20 -9.32 3.82
CA THR A 158 -33.41 -9.79 4.48
C THR A 158 -33.21 -11.22 4.96
N ILE A 159 -33.47 -11.47 6.24
CA ILE A 159 -33.54 -12.82 6.81
C ILE A 159 -35.01 -13.08 7.15
N GLU A 160 -35.64 -14.06 6.52
CA GLU A 160 -37.09 -14.29 6.67
C GLU A 160 -37.45 -14.89 8.03
N GLN A 161 -36.66 -15.85 8.51
CA GLN A 161 -36.84 -16.47 9.83
C GLN A 161 -35.54 -16.52 10.62
N ALA A 162 -35.45 -15.73 11.69
CA ALA A 162 -34.36 -15.81 12.66
C ALA A 162 -34.40 -17.14 13.42
N LYS A 163 -33.27 -17.84 13.54
CA LYS A 163 -33.22 -19.20 14.14
C LYS A 163 -33.24 -19.20 15.70
N SER A 164 -33.10 -18.06 16.38
CA SER A 164 -33.18 -17.89 17.85
C SER A 164 -33.10 -16.39 18.24
N LYS A 165 -33.01 -16.02 19.54
CA LYS A 165 -32.73 -14.63 19.96
C LYS A 165 -31.34 -14.22 19.48
N VAL A 166 -31.25 -13.55 18.34
CA VAL A 166 -29.98 -13.10 17.76
C VAL A 166 -29.84 -11.61 18.07
N LYS A 167 -28.82 -11.24 18.85
CA LYS A 167 -28.29 -9.87 18.88
C LYS A 167 -27.25 -9.79 17.75
N MET A 168 -27.62 -9.20 16.62
CA MET A 168 -26.65 -8.92 15.56
C MET A 168 -25.90 -7.65 15.96
N MET A 169 -24.73 -7.83 16.59
CA MET A 169 -23.75 -6.76 16.78
C MET A 169 -23.17 -6.36 15.42
N LYS A 170 -22.71 -5.10 15.35
CA LYS A 170 -22.01 -4.37 14.28
C LYS A 170 -20.86 -5.06 13.51
N GLU A 171 -20.72 -6.38 13.54
CA GLU A 171 -19.71 -7.19 12.82
C GLU A 171 -20.25 -7.79 11.50
N LEU A 172 -21.35 -7.26 10.98
CA LEU A 172 -22.12 -7.86 9.87
C LEU A 172 -22.11 -7.02 8.58
N CYS A 173 -21.03 -6.29 8.30
CA CYS A 173 -20.63 -5.92 6.94
C CYS A 173 -19.13 -5.62 6.98
N SER A 174 -18.29 -6.62 6.76
CA SER A 174 -17.13 -6.31 5.92
C SER A 174 -17.67 -6.24 4.49
N LEU A 175 -18.16 -5.05 4.11
CA LEU A 175 -17.99 -4.64 2.72
C LEU A 175 -16.51 -4.93 2.45
N LYS A 176 -16.21 -5.90 1.58
CA LYS A 176 -14.92 -5.89 0.89
C LYS A 176 -14.98 -4.65 0.02
N LEU A 177 -14.73 -3.51 0.66
CA LEU A 177 -14.11 -2.36 0.06
C LEU A 177 -13.05 -2.94 -0.87
N VAL A 178 -13.05 -2.54 -2.14
CA VAL A 178 -11.83 -2.63 -2.91
C VAL A 178 -10.92 -1.61 -2.24
N ILE A 179 -10.31 -2.01 -1.13
CA ILE A 179 -9.23 -1.31 -0.47
C ILE A 179 -8.12 -1.36 -1.50
N ASP A 180 -7.48 -0.23 -1.75
CA ASP A 180 -6.24 -0.25 -2.51
C ASP A 180 -5.33 -1.32 -1.92
N PRO A 181 -4.63 -2.09 -2.76
CA PRO A 181 -4.00 -3.31 -2.28
C PRO A 181 -3.04 -2.97 -1.15
N VAL A 182 -3.20 -3.68 -0.02
CA VAL A 182 -2.32 -3.53 1.14
C VAL A 182 -0.88 -3.69 0.69
N ARG A 183 -0.02 -2.72 1.01
CA ARG A 183 1.41 -2.75 0.65
C ARG A 183 2.26 -3.13 1.84
N ILE A 184 2.99 -4.23 1.67
CA ILE A 184 3.90 -4.77 2.65
C ILE A 184 5.32 -4.56 2.12
N LEU A 185 6.18 -3.87 2.87
CA LEU A 185 7.58 -3.70 2.49
C LEU A 185 8.45 -4.71 3.23
N LEU A 186 9.16 -5.57 2.50
CA LEU A 186 10.19 -6.44 3.06
C LEU A 186 11.52 -5.71 3.09
N HIS A 187 12.17 -5.67 4.25
CA HIS A 187 13.55 -5.21 4.38
C HIS A 187 14.34 -6.12 5.32
N GLY A 188 15.66 -6.06 5.27
CA GLY A 188 16.52 -6.88 6.12
C GLY A 188 17.85 -7.23 5.44
N PRO A 189 18.73 -7.93 6.15
CA PRO A 189 20.07 -8.28 5.66
C PRO A 189 20.04 -9.09 4.36
N ILE A 190 21.17 -9.10 3.67
CA ILE A 190 21.40 -10.09 2.60
C ILE A 190 21.28 -11.50 3.15
N GLY A 191 20.71 -12.40 2.34
CA GLY A 191 20.54 -13.80 2.73
C GLY A 191 19.47 -14.04 3.80
N ALA A 192 18.81 -13.01 4.34
CA ALA A 192 17.78 -13.19 5.36
C ALA A 192 16.51 -13.90 4.85
N GLY A 193 16.38 -14.11 3.54
CA GLY A 193 15.25 -14.85 2.95
C GLY A 193 14.07 -13.99 2.52
N LYS A 194 14.26 -12.70 2.20
CA LYS A 194 13.20 -11.81 1.68
C LYS A 194 12.56 -12.36 0.41
N SER A 195 13.36 -12.60 -0.63
CA SER A 195 12.90 -13.15 -1.90
C SER A 195 12.38 -14.59 -1.74
N SER A 196 12.95 -15.38 -0.83
CA SER A 196 12.43 -16.73 -0.49
C SER A 196 11.03 -16.66 0.15
N PHE A 197 10.76 -15.67 0.99
CA PHE A 197 9.42 -15.46 1.56
C PHE A 197 8.40 -15.11 0.47
N VAL A 198 8.77 -14.24 -0.47
CA VAL A 198 7.95 -13.94 -1.66
C VAL A 198 7.67 -15.19 -2.50
N ASN A 199 8.68 -16.00 -2.78
CA ASN A 199 8.49 -17.26 -3.50
C ASN A 199 7.60 -18.23 -2.73
N SER A 200 7.74 -18.28 -1.42
CA SER A 200 6.92 -19.15 -0.57
C SER A 200 5.44 -18.75 -0.63
N LEU A 201 5.13 -17.44 -0.61
CA LEU A 201 3.78 -16.94 -0.85
C LEU A 201 3.26 -17.31 -2.25
N ASP A 202 4.05 -17.11 -3.30
CA ASP A 202 3.65 -17.47 -4.67
C ASP A 202 3.43 -18.98 -4.83
N THR A 203 4.23 -19.80 -4.14
CA THR A 203 4.10 -21.26 -4.07
C THR A 203 2.77 -21.68 -3.45
N ILE A 204 2.43 -21.12 -2.28
CA ILE A 204 1.17 -21.39 -1.57
C ILE A 204 -0.03 -21.02 -2.44
N PHE A 205 -0.08 -19.79 -2.95
CA PHE A 205 -1.25 -19.33 -3.71
C PHE A 205 -1.40 -20.02 -5.07
N LYS A 206 -0.31 -20.51 -5.66
CA LYS A 206 -0.39 -21.29 -6.90
C LYS A 206 -0.60 -22.78 -6.69
N GLY A 207 -0.41 -23.30 -5.48
CA GLY A 207 -0.45 -24.74 -5.21
C GLY A 207 0.63 -25.52 -5.96
N ARG A 208 1.82 -24.93 -6.15
CA ARG A 208 3.01 -25.60 -6.73
C ARG A 208 4.27 -24.83 -6.39
N ILE A 209 5.44 -25.47 -6.35
CA ILE A 209 6.72 -24.79 -6.12
C ILE A 209 6.98 -23.73 -7.21
N THR A 210 7.45 -22.55 -6.80
CA THR A 210 7.73 -21.39 -7.66
C THR A 210 9.08 -20.74 -7.32
N GLY A 211 9.68 -20.06 -8.30
CA GLY A 211 10.93 -19.30 -8.16
C GLY A 211 10.89 -17.99 -8.92
N ARG A 212 9.90 -17.13 -8.64
CA ARG A 212 9.66 -15.86 -9.36
C ARG A 212 10.61 -14.75 -8.90
N ALA A 213 10.94 -14.73 -7.62
CA ALA A 213 11.96 -13.86 -7.05
C ALA A 213 13.31 -14.59 -7.11
N LEU A 214 14.36 -13.90 -7.60
CA LEU A 214 15.68 -14.48 -7.77
C LEU A 214 16.30 -14.77 -6.40
N VAL A 215 16.75 -16.00 -6.21
CA VAL A 215 17.46 -16.47 -5.01
C VAL A 215 18.71 -17.18 -5.51
N ASP A 216 19.89 -16.80 -5.02
CA ASP A 216 21.14 -17.54 -5.27
C ASP A 216 21.94 -17.63 -3.96
N ALA A 217 22.60 -18.76 -3.75
CA ALA A 217 23.28 -19.17 -2.52
C ALA A 217 24.81 -19.01 -2.58
N GLY A 218 25.36 -18.48 -3.69
CA GLY A 218 26.79 -18.60 -4.00
C GLY A 218 27.66 -17.34 -3.98
N THR A 219 27.15 -16.12 -3.74
CA THR A 219 28.01 -14.90 -3.74
C THR A 219 27.70 -13.93 -2.61
N GLU A 220 28.75 -13.31 -2.05
CA GLU A 220 28.69 -12.36 -0.91
C GLU A 220 28.03 -11.00 -1.24
N LYS A 221 27.33 -10.84 -2.37
CA LYS A 221 26.76 -9.55 -2.83
C LYS A 221 25.23 -9.61 -2.98
N SER A 222 24.55 -8.46 -2.83
CA SER A 222 23.09 -8.41 -2.97
C SER A 222 22.64 -8.75 -4.41
N PHE A 223 21.79 -9.78 -4.53
CA PHE A 223 21.18 -10.18 -5.80
C PHE A 223 20.00 -9.29 -6.20
N THR A 224 19.12 -8.97 -5.24
CA THR A 224 18.05 -8.00 -5.46
C THR A 224 18.69 -6.63 -5.55
N LYS A 225 18.73 -6.07 -6.76
CA LYS A 225 19.21 -4.72 -7.07
C LYS A 225 18.09 -3.77 -7.47
N THR A 226 16.85 -4.23 -7.36
CA THR A 226 15.67 -3.50 -7.79
C THR A 226 14.60 -3.51 -6.71
N TYR A 227 13.89 -2.41 -6.54
CA TYR A 227 12.64 -2.38 -5.80
C TYR A 227 11.55 -3.03 -6.66
N LYS A 228 10.95 -4.12 -6.18
CA LYS A 228 10.03 -4.92 -6.98
C LYS A 228 8.74 -5.23 -6.26
N ALA A 229 7.62 -4.94 -6.90
CA ALA A 229 6.27 -5.20 -6.42
C ALA A 229 5.76 -6.57 -6.91
N TYR A 230 5.46 -7.46 -5.96
CA TYR A 230 4.92 -8.78 -6.23
C TYR A 230 3.42 -8.82 -5.98
N ARG A 231 2.68 -9.22 -7.01
CA ARG A 231 1.24 -9.49 -6.97
C ARG A 231 0.98 -10.98 -7.05
N PHE A 232 0.08 -11.46 -6.22
CA PHE A 232 -0.24 -12.87 -6.07
C PHE A 232 -1.60 -13.18 -6.69
N ARG A 233 -1.78 -14.42 -7.16
CA ARG A 233 -3.03 -14.93 -7.72
C ARG A 233 -3.29 -16.30 -7.13
N LEU A 234 -4.54 -16.58 -6.78
CA LEU A 234 -4.98 -17.90 -6.33
C LEU A 234 -5.26 -18.77 -7.56
N THR A 235 -4.73 -19.99 -7.60
CA THR A 235 -4.98 -20.93 -8.70
C THR A 235 -6.46 -21.20 -8.86
N GLY A 236 -6.96 -21.09 -10.10
CA GLY A 236 -8.37 -21.30 -10.43
C GLY A 236 -9.27 -20.08 -10.25
N GLU A 237 -8.80 -18.99 -9.66
CA GLU A 237 -9.58 -17.78 -9.43
C GLU A 237 -9.19 -16.63 -10.38
N PRO A 238 -10.15 -15.87 -10.93
CA PRO A 238 -9.85 -14.69 -11.71
C PRO A 238 -9.41 -13.52 -10.80
N GLY A 239 -8.29 -12.87 -11.15
CA GLY A 239 -7.83 -11.64 -10.51
C GLY A 239 -6.56 -11.79 -9.66
N VAL A 240 -6.23 -10.72 -8.95
CA VAL A 240 -5.08 -10.65 -8.02
C VAL A 240 -5.57 -10.53 -6.59
N LEU A 241 -4.80 -11.06 -5.65
CA LEU A 241 -5.07 -10.89 -4.23
C LEU A 241 -4.92 -9.41 -3.83
N PRO A 242 -5.68 -8.93 -2.82
CA PRO A 242 -5.79 -7.51 -2.48
C PRO A 242 -4.59 -7.00 -1.66
N PHE A 243 -3.38 -7.48 -1.96
CA PHE A 243 -2.15 -7.00 -1.36
C PHE A 243 -0.98 -7.11 -2.35
N VAL A 244 0.06 -6.33 -2.08
CA VAL A 244 1.33 -6.29 -2.79
C VAL A 244 2.43 -6.46 -1.77
N VAL A 245 3.39 -7.33 -2.09
CA VAL A 245 4.62 -7.45 -1.32
C VAL A 245 5.74 -6.80 -2.11
N ASN A 246 6.35 -5.78 -1.53
CA ASN A 246 7.49 -5.08 -2.08
C ASN A 246 8.78 -5.69 -1.54
N ASP A 247 9.60 -6.25 -2.41
CA ASP A 247 10.96 -6.73 -2.08
C ASP A 247 11.99 -5.64 -2.41
N ILE A 248 12.99 -5.49 -1.54
CA ILE A 248 14.03 -4.48 -1.67
C ILE A 248 15.42 -5.11 -1.53
N MET A 249 16.43 -4.41 -2.03
CA MET A 249 17.84 -4.77 -1.87
C MET A 249 18.21 -4.97 -0.39
N GLY A 250 19.08 -5.94 -0.12
CA GLY A 250 19.47 -6.27 1.25
C GLY A 250 20.28 -5.15 1.92
N LEU A 251 20.20 -5.10 3.25
CA LEU A 251 21.07 -4.24 4.05
C LEU A 251 22.44 -4.90 4.22
N GLU A 252 23.50 -4.11 3.98
CA GLU A 252 24.90 -4.51 4.14
C GLU A 252 25.62 -3.67 5.18
N GLN A 253 26.83 -4.10 5.58
CA GLN A 253 27.67 -3.39 6.54
C GLN A 253 28.06 -2.00 6.01
N LYS A 254 28.63 -1.96 4.80
CA LYS A 254 29.00 -0.72 4.12
C LYS A 254 27.77 -0.03 3.55
N GLN A 255 27.79 1.29 3.56
CA GLN A 255 26.69 2.12 3.05
C GLN A 255 26.63 2.14 1.51
N SER A 256 27.73 1.81 0.84
CA SER A 256 27.87 1.76 -0.61
C SER A 256 27.34 0.48 -1.26
N ASP A 257 27.23 -0.62 -0.51
CA ASP A 257 27.12 -1.96 -1.10
C ASP A 257 25.68 -2.52 -1.05
N GLY A 258 24.86 -2.05 -0.11
CA GLY A 258 23.45 -2.45 0.07
C GLY A 258 22.47 -1.27 0.00
N ALA A 259 21.19 -1.54 0.25
CA ALA A 259 20.15 -0.49 0.21
C ALA A 259 20.45 0.64 1.21
N HIS A 260 20.31 1.89 0.78
CA HIS A 260 20.45 3.02 1.69
C HIS A 260 19.26 3.08 2.64
N THR A 261 19.47 3.57 3.86
CA THR A 261 18.36 3.76 4.81
C THR A 261 17.33 4.76 4.27
N ASP A 262 17.80 5.82 3.62
CA ASP A 262 16.93 6.81 2.97
C ASP A 262 16.11 6.23 1.81
N ASP A 263 16.63 5.25 1.09
CA ASP A 263 15.87 4.57 0.03
C ASP A 263 14.69 3.80 0.62
N ILE A 264 14.92 3.11 1.73
CA ILE A 264 13.88 2.36 2.43
C ILE A 264 12.84 3.32 3.03
N ILE A 265 13.27 4.47 3.56
CA ILE A 265 12.36 5.51 4.06
C ILE A 265 11.53 6.10 2.90
N LYS A 266 12.15 6.37 1.74
CA LYS A 266 11.42 6.82 0.54
C LYS A 266 10.45 5.76 0.04
N ALA A 267 10.81 4.47 0.10
CA ALA A 267 9.90 3.37 -0.20
C ALA A 267 8.73 3.31 0.78
N LEU A 268 8.96 3.48 2.09
CA LEU A 268 7.89 3.58 3.11
C LEU A 268 6.89 4.69 2.78
N GLN A 269 7.41 5.84 2.37
CA GLN A 269 6.64 7.03 2.00
C GLN A 269 5.96 6.92 0.63
N GLY A 270 6.25 5.88 -0.16
CA GLY A 270 5.68 5.65 -1.49
C GLY A 270 6.36 6.40 -2.62
N HIS A 271 7.52 7.01 -2.39
CA HIS A 271 8.25 7.81 -3.38
C HIS A 271 8.98 6.99 -4.45
N MET A 272 8.88 5.65 -4.44
CA MET A 272 9.68 4.77 -5.29
C MET A 272 8.80 3.99 -6.27
N ARG A 273 9.05 4.17 -7.57
CA ARG A 273 8.34 3.42 -8.63
C ARG A 273 8.79 1.96 -8.69
N ASP A 274 7.86 1.07 -9.04
CA ASP A 274 8.15 -0.34 -9.27
C ASP A 274 9.23 -0.53 -10.34
N ASN A 275 10.15 -1.47 -10.08
CA ASN A 275 11.35 -1.77 -10.86
C ASN A 275 12.47 -0.71 -10.81
N TYR A 276 12.39 0.26 -9.88
CA TYR A 276 13.52 1.16 -9.60
C TYR A 276 14.79 0.36 -9.34
N LYS A 277 15.89 0.75 -9.98
CA LYS A 277 17.21 0.12 -9.83
C LYS A 277 18.05 0.92 -8.84
N PHE A 278 18.49 0.28 -7.76
CA PHE A 278 19.33 0.94 -6.76
C PHE A 278 20.67 1.34 -7.35
N VAL A 279 21.08 2.58 -7.07
CA VAL A 279 22.39 3.11 -7.45
C VAL A 279 23.33 2.99 -6.24
N PRO A 280 24.42 2.21 -6.32
CA PRO A 280 25.38 2.08 -5.24
C PRO A 280 25.92 3.44 -4.79
N GLY A 281 25.81 3.74 -3.49
CA GLY A 281 26.33 4.96 -2.88
C GLY A 281 25.53 6.24 -3.15
N SER A 282 24.44 6.21 -3.94
CA SER A 282 23.57 7.36 -4.17
C SER A 282 22.11 6.99 -3.91
N PRO A 283 21.49 7.49 -2.83
CA PRO A 283 20.07 7.23 -2.58
C PRO A 283 19.20 7.91 -3.64
N LEU A 284 17.99 7.41 -3.84
CA LEU A 284 16.95 7.99 -4.68
C LEU A 284 16.76 9.46 -4.32
N SER A 285 16.75 10.33 -5.32
CA SER A 285 16.63 11.78 -5.24
C SER A 285 15.36 12.27 -5.96
N GLU A 286 14.96 13.53 -5.77
CA GLU A 286 13.76 14.06 -6.43
C GLU A 286 13.95 14.24 -7.94
N GLU A 287 15.20 14.33 -8.38
CA GLU A 287 15.61 14.45 -9.78
C GLU A 287 15.56 13.11 -10.53
N ASP A 288 15.45 11.99 -9.83
CA ASP A 288 15.40 10.66 -10.44
C ASP A 288 14.06 10.44 -11.18
N PRO A 289 14.07 9.87 -12.41
CA PRO A 289 12.86 9.65 -13.20
C PRO A 289 11.87 8.65 -12.57
N ASP A 290 12.37 7.80 -11.66
CA ASP A 290 11.61 6.81 -10.90
C ASP A 290 11.13 7.32 -9.53
N TYR A 291 11.45 8.59 -9.19
CA TYR A 291 10.92 9.25 -8.01
C TYR A 291 9.46 9.66 -8.23
N ILE A 292 8.61 9.32 -7.27
CA ILE A 292 7.21 9.71 -7.23
C ILE A 292 7.10 10.93 -6.33
N SER A 293 6.90 12.12 -6.88
CA SER A 293 6.89 13.37 -6.10
C SER A 293 5.74 13.48 -5.11
N GLU A 294 4.56 13.01 -5.49
CA GLU A 294 3.33 13.10 -4.70
C GLU A 294 2.71 11.69 -4.56
N PRO A 295 3.22 10.85 -3.64
CA PRO A 295 2.77 9.48 -3.51
C PRO A 295 1.34 9.40 -2.97
N SER A 296 0.51 8.61 -3.64
CA SER A 296 -0.83 8.29 -3.16
C SER A 296 -0.77 7.33 -1.98
N LEU A 297 -1.90 7.15 -1.27
CA LEU A 297 -2.00 6.10 -0.25
C LEU A 297 -1.67 4.71 -0.83
N THR A 298 -1.95 4.49 -2.12
CA THR A 298 -1.68 3.21 -2.81
C THR A 298 -0.21 2.99 -3.10
N ASP A 299 0.60 4.05 -3.07
CA ASP A 299 2.04 3.99 -3.24
C ASP A 299 2.74 3.77 -1.88
N LYS A 300 2.13 4.26 -0.80
CA LYS A 300 2.65 4.17 0.58
C LYS A 300 2.62 2.74 1.11
N VAL A 301 3.55 2.46 2.02
CA VAL A 301 3.61 1.18 2.72
C VAL A 301 2.65 1.20 3.91
N HIS A 302 1.97 0.08 4.10
CA HIS A 302 0.97 -0.13 5.14
C HIS A 302 1.46 -1.06 6.26
N CYS A 303 2.51 -1.85 6.00
CA CYS A 303 3.22 -2.59 7.05
C CYS A 303 4.68 -2.81 6.66
N LEU A 304 5.58 -2.57 7.60
CA LEU A 304 7.00 -2.83 7.46
C LEU A 304 7.35 -4.22 8.02
N VAL A 305 7.93 -5.08 7.18
CA VAL A 305 8.35 -6.43 7.55
C VAL A 305 9.88 -6.52 7.55
N SER A 306 10.46 -6.63 8.73
CA SER A 306 11.86 -6.99 8.93
C SER A 306 12.04 -8.49 8.74
N VAL A 307 12.71 -8.93 7.68
CA VAL A 307 13.06 -10.33 7.46
C VAL A 307 14.44 -10.60 8.04
N ILE A 308 14.52 -11.54 8.97
CA ILE A 308 15.74 -11.84 9.75
C ILE A 308 15.91 -13.35 9.84
N SER A 309 17.13 -13.87 9.62
CA SER A 309 17.43 -15.28 9.83
C SER A 309 17.69 -15.59 11.31
N ALA A 310 17.00 -16.60 11.84
CA ALA A 310 17.18 -17.10 13.21
C ALA A 310 18.59 -17.67 13.46
N ASP A 311 19.25 -18.19 12.43
CA ASP A 311 20.63 -18.70 12.52
C ASP A 311 21.68 -17.57 12.46
N ALA A 312 21.33 -16.44 11.83
CA ALA A 312 22.23 -15.31 11.63
C ALA A 312 22.07 -14.19 12.67
N ILE A 313 20.93 -14.07 13.36
CA ILE A 313 20.64 -12.94 14.27
C ILE A 313 21.76 -12.70 15.28
N SER A 314 22.36 -13.75 15.84
CA SER A 314 23.43 -13.62 16.84
C SER A 314 24.74 -13.08 16.28
N ARG A 315 25.01 -13.34 15.00
CA ARG A 315 26.23 -12.90 14.30
C ARG A 315 26.01 -11.64 13.46
N MET A 316 24.82 -11.05 13.56
CA MET A 316 24.45 -9.90 12.78
C MET A 316 25.31 -8.68 13.13
N ASP A 317 25.80 -8.00 12.10
CA ASP A 317 26.67 -6.82 12.26
C ASP A 317 25.91 -5.65 12.92
N ASN A 318 26.61 -4.94 13.81
CA ASN A 318 26.03 -3.84 14.58
C ASN A 318 25.60 -2.66 13.71
N ASN A 319 26.26 -2.40 12.58
CA ASN A 319 25.85 -1.33 11.67
C ASN A 319 24.56 -1.71 10.93
N VAL A 320 24.38 -2.98 10.56
CA VAL A 320 23.12 -3.45 9.96
C VAL A 320 21.98 -3.33 10.97
N ILE A 321 22.21 -3.67 12.24
CA ILE A 321 21.22 -3.49 13.31
C ILE A 321 20.87 -2.02 13.52
N LYS A 322 21.87 -1.13 13.54
CA LYS A 322 21.63 0.32 13.64
C LYS A 322 20.77 0.82 12.48
N LYS A 323 21.05 0.40 11.23
CA LYS A 323 20.22 0.74 10.05
C LYS A 323 18.78 0.24 10.23
N MET A 324 18.59 -1.01 10.66
CA MET A 324 17.24 -1.55 10.90
C MET A 324 16.48 -0.79 11.98
N ARG A 325 17.13 -0.41 13.08
CA ARG A 325 16.52 0.42 14.14
C ARG A 325 16.14 1.81 13.63
N ALA A 326 16.99 2.46 12.83
CA ALA A 326 16.68 3.76 12.25
C ALA A 326 15.47 3.70 11.31
N ILE A 327 15.38 2.67 10.46
CA ILE A 327 14.21 2.42 9.60
C ILE A 327 12.95 2.19 10.45
N ARG A 328 13.08 1.36 11.49
CA ARG A 328 12.00 1.04 12.44
C ARG A 328 11.46 2.31 13.10
N GLU A 329 12.34 3.17 13.61
CA GLU A 329 11.98 4.44 14.23
C GLU A 329 11.24 5.35 13.26
N LYS A 330 11.69 5.43 11.99
CA LYS A 330 10.96 6.18 10.96
C LYS A 330 9.60 5.60 10.60
N ALA A 331 9.47 4.28 10.53
CA ALA A 331 8.17 3.65 10.38
C ALA A 331 7.24 3.97 11.58
N SER A 332 7.79 4.01 12.80
CA SER A 332 7.04 4.38 14.01
C SER A 332 6.57 5.82 13.98
N ASP A 333 7.42 6.77 13.55
CA ASP A 333 7.06 8.18 13.38
C ASP A 333 5.89 8.35 12.40
N MET A 334 5.77 7.45 11.42
CA MET A 334 4.70 7.42 10.42
C MET A 334 3.46 6.64 10.88
N GLY A 335 3.49 6.01 12.06
CA GLY A 335 2.43 5.12 12.53
C GLY A 335 2.37 3.78 11.79
N ILE A 336 3.33 3.47 10.93
CA ILE A 336 3.34 2.23 10.14
C ILE A 336 3.63 1.05 11.07
N PRO A 337 2.76 0.02 11.10
CA PRO A 337 2.96 -1.17 11.92
C PRO A 337 4.18 -1.96 11.45
N GLN A 338 4.89 -2.54 12.42
CA GLN A 338 6.16 -3.21 12.20
C GLN A 338 6.12 -4.63 12.74
N VAL A 339 6.61 -5.56 11.93
CA VAL A 339 6.68 -6.98 12.26
C VAL A 339 8.02 -7.56 11.84
N VAL A 340 8.40 -8.66 12.47
CA VAL A 340 9.56 -9.46 12.07
C VAL A 340 9.08 -10.80 11.54
N VAL A 341 9.56 -11.17 10.36
CA VAL A 341 9.50 -12.55 9.88
C VAL A 341 10.85 -13.19 10.16
N LEU A 342 10.88 -14.09 11.15
CA LEU A 342 12.07 -14.78 11.60
C LEU A 342 12.23 -16.09 10.81
N THR A 343 13.08 -16.08 9.79
CA THR A 343 13.28 -17.19 8.82
C THR A 343 14.36 -18.17 9.28
N MET A 344 14.55 -19.26 8.54
CA MET A 344 15.62 -20.25 8.78
C MET A 344 15.59 -20.85 10.21
N VAL A 345 14.39 -21.03 10.75
CA VAL A 345 14.15 -21.58 12.10
C VAL A 345 14.57 -23.04 12.21
N ASP A 346 14.49 -23.77 11.10
CA ASP A 346 14.98 -25.13 10.92
C ASP A 346 16.52 -25.19 11.02
N LYS A 347 17.23 -24.25 10.39
CA LYS A 347 18.70 -24.15 10.55
C LYS A 347 19.09 -23.74 11.96
N ALA A 348 18.29 -22.86 12.58
CA ALA A 348 18.55 -22.40 13.93
C ALA A 348 18.28 -23.46 15.00
N CYS A 349 17.38 -24.44 14.77
CA CYS A 349 16.97 -25.41 15.78
C CYS A 349 16.72 -26.80 15.18
N GLN A 350 17.56 -27.78 15.53
CA GLN A 350 17.45 -29.17 15.06
C GLN A 350 16.10 -29.82 15.41
N LEU A 351 15.52 -29.49 16.57
CA LEU A 351 14.19 -29.99 16.97
C LEU A 351 13.11 -29.54 15.98
N VAL A 352 13.19 -28.30 15.50
CA VAL A 352 12.26 -27.73 14.53
C VAL A 352 12.56 -28.23 13.12
N ALA A 353 13.83 -28.46 12.78
CA ALA A 353 14.20 -29.12 11.53
C ALA A 353 13.60 -30.52 11.40
N SER A 354 13.52 -31.26 12.52
CA SER A 354 12.91 -32.60 12.54
C SER A 354 11.39 -32.59 12.57
N ASP A 355 10.77 -31.53 13.12
CA ASP A 355 9.35 -31.48 13.42
C ASP A 355 8.91 -30.01 13.58
N LEU A 356 8.29 -29.45 12.53
CA LEU A 356 7.90 -28.04 12.49
C LEU A 356 6.79 -27.71 13.50
N SER A 357 5.98 -28.68 13.91
CA SER A 357 4.96 -28.49 14.93
C SER A 357 5.53 -28.01 16.28
N LYS A 358 6.82 -28.24 16.53
CA LYS A 358 7.53 -27.83 17.76
C LYS A 358 8.06 -26.40 17.72
N ILE A 359 7.80 -25.62 16.68
CA ILE A 359 8.34 -24.26 16.53
C ILE A 359 8.03 -23.34 17.72
N TYR A 360 6.80 -23.39 18.26
CA TYR A 360 6.37 -22.55 19.38
C TYR A 360 6.67 -23.16 20.76
N SER A 361 7.02 -24.44 20.84
CA SER A 361 7.44 -25.10 22.08
C SER A 361 8.96 -25.17 22.25
N SER A 362 9.71 -24.85 21.19
CA SER A 362 11.17 -24.85 21.20
C SER A 362 11.74 -23.68 22.00
N VAL A 363 12.47 -24.00 23.08
CA VAL A 363 13.22 -23.03 23.89
C VAL A 363 14.20 -22.24 23.03
N ARG A 364 14.88 -22.90 22.10
CA ARG A 364 15.88 -22.27 21.24
C ARG A 364 15.26 -21.27 20.27
N ILE A 365 14.06 -21.53 19.75
CA ILE A 365 13.35 -20.54 18.92
C ILE A 365 12.89 -19.36 19.77
N LYS A 366 12.39 -19.62 20.98
CA LYS A 366 12.00 -18.56 21.92
C LYS A 366 13.19 -17.64 22.26
N GLU A 367 14.37 -18.20 22.52
CA GLU A 367 15.61 -17.42 22.72
C GLU A 367 15.95 -16.55 21.50
N LYS A 368 15.78 -17.07 20.27
CA LYS A 368 15.99 -16.27 19.05
C LYS A 368 14.97 -15.14 18.88
N ILE A 369 13.72 -15.35 19.31
CA ILE A 369 12.69 -14.32 19.33
C ILE A 369 13.05 -13.22 20.35
N GLU A 370 13.46 -13.59 21.56
CA GLU A 370 13.92 -12.67 22.61
C GLU A 370 15.17 -11.87 22.19
N GLU A 371 16.11 -12.54 21.53
CA GLU A 371 17.29 -11.90 20.97
C GLU A 371 16.91 -10.88 19.89
N CYS A 372 16.01 -11.26 18.97
CA CYS A 372 15.52 -10.37 17.93
C CYS A 372 14.79 -9.14 18.52
N HIS A 373 13.93 -9.36 19.52
CA HIS A 373 13.27 -8.29 20.28
C HIS A 373 14.30 -7.30 20.86
N THR A 374 15.31 -7.82 21.56
CA THR A 374 16.35 -7.00 22.20
C THR A 374 17.20 -6.25 21.18
N ARG A 375 17.59 -6.90 20.09
CA ARG A 375 18.51 -6.34 19.10
C ARG A 375 17.83 -5.39 18.13
N VAL A 376 16.61 -5.68 17.68
CA VAL A 376 15.91 -4.86 16.66
C VAL A 376 14.87 -3.93 17.28
N GLY A 377 14.40 -4.21 18.50
CA GLY A 377 13.44 -3.37 19.22
C GLY A 377 12.01 -3.49 18.71
N VAL A 378 11.61 -4.68 18.25
CA VAL A 378 10.24 -5.02 17.85
C VAL A 378 9.61 -5.88 18.96
N PRO A 379 8.35 -5.65 19.38
CA PRO A 379 7.69 -6.46 20.41
C PRO A 379 7.66 -7.95 20.08
N MET A 380 7.82 -8.83 21.08
CA MET A 380 7.87 -10.28 20.87
C MET A 380 6.63 -10.85 20.17
N ASN A 381 5.45 -10.29 20.43
CA ASN A 381 4.19 -10.68 19.79
C ASN A 381 4.07 -10.23 18.32
N CYS A 382 5.03 -9.45 17.81
CA CYS A 382 5.15 -9.07 16.41
C CYS A 382 6.29 -9.80 15.69
N ILE A 383 6.83 -10.89 16.28
CA ILE A 383 7.91 -11.70 15.70
C ILE A 383 7.35 -13.07 15.34
N PHE A 384 7.28 -13.37 14.05
CA PHE A 384 6.68 -14.57 13.51
C PHE A 384 7.76 -15.53 12.98
N PRO A 385 8.03 -16.65 13.65
CA PRO A 385 8.96 -17.65 13.18
C PRO A 385 8.36 -18.44 12.01
N VAL A 386 9.09 -18.53 10.89
CA VAL A 386 8.66 -19.22 9.67
C VAL A 386 9.77 -20.08 9.09
N LYS A 387 9.38 -21.13 8.37
CA LYS A 387 10.24 -21.82 7.40
C LYS A 387 9.78 -21.44 6.00
N ASN A 388 10.70 -21.00 5.15
CA ASN A 388 10.41 -20.69 3.75
C ASN A 388 10.64 -21.93 2.88
N TYR A 389 9.92 -22.01 1.76
CA TYR A 389 10.30 -22.88 0.66
C TYR A 389 11.63 -22.40 0.08
N HIS A 390 12.63 -23.29 0.08
CA HIS A 390 13.95 -23.00 -0.47
C HIS A 390 14.60 -24.22 -1.13
N ASP A 391 14.52 -25.38 -0.48
CA ASP A 391 15.15 -26.63 -0.94
C ASP A 391 14.10 -27.73 -1.23
N GLU A 392 12.82 -27.48 -0.93
CA GLU A 392 11.75 -28.44 -1.08
C GLU A 392 11.26 -28.60 -2.52
N ASN A 393 11.07 -29.85 -2.93
CA ASN A 393 10.52 -30.21 -4.25
C ASN A 393 9.00 -30.43 -4.23
N CYS A 394 8.38 -30.45 -3.05
CA CYS A 394 6.97 -30.70 -2.83
C CYS A 394 6.39 -29.66 -1.85
N LEU A 395 5.07 -29.44 -1.92
CA LEU A 395 4.37 -28.64 -0.93
C LEU A 395 4.34 -29.35 0.43
N ASP A 396 4.40 -28.56 1.50
CA ASP A 396 4.35 -28.99 2.88
C ASP A 396 3.27 -28.17 3.64
N PRO A 397 2.17 -28.81 4.08
CA PRO A 397 1.10 -28.13 4.80
C PRO A 397 1.54 -27.42 6.08
N GLU A 398 2.58 -27.89 6.77
CA GLU A 398 3.07 -27.26 8.00
C GLU A 398 3.81 -25.95 7.67
N VAL A 399 4.59 -25.96 6.59
CA VAL A 399 5.24 -24.76 6.04
C VAL A 399 4.20 -23.74 5.59
N ASP A 400 3.18 -24.18 4.85
CA ASP A 400 2.08 -23.33 4.40
C ASP A 400 1.37 -22.67 5.58
N CYS A 401 1.03 -23.44 6.62
CA CYS A 401 0.37 -22.94 7.82
C CYS A 401 1.17 -21.82 8.50
N LEU A 402 2.49 -21.99 8.64
CA LEU A 402 3.34 -20.99 9.31
C LEU A 402 3.44 -19.69 8.51
N ILE A 403 3.66 -19.78 7.20
CA ILE A 403 3.75 -18.60 6.33
C ILE A 403 2.41 -17.88 6.26
N LEU A 404 1.31 -18.61 6.10
CA LEU A 404 -0.04 -18.03 6.06
C LEU A 404 -0.41 -17.39 7.40
N ALA A 405 -0.07 -18.00 8.54
CA ALA A 405 -0.29 -17.42 9.85
C ALA A 405 0.45 -16.08 9.99
N ALA A 406 1.73 -16.01 9.60
CA ALA A 406 2.50 -14.77 9.59
C ALA A 406 1.87 -13.71 8.66
N LEU A 407 1.51 -14.10 7.42
CA LEU A 407 0.88 -13.20 6.47
C LEU A 407 -0.45 -12.65 6.99
N ILE A 408 -1.30 -13.48 7.60
CA ILE A 408 -2.58 -13.05 8.16
C ILE A 408 -2.38 -11.97 9.23
N GLN A 409 -1.41 -12.14 10.13
CA GLN A 409 -1.10 -11.14 11.15
C GLN A 409 -0.57 -9.83 10.53
N ILE A 410 0.31 -9.94 9.52
CA ILE A 410 0.80 -8.77 8.76
C ILE A 410 -0.36 -8.01 8.13
N LEU A 411 -1.31 -8.72 7.50
CA LEU A 411 -2.45 -8.13 6.83
C LEU A 411 -3.43 -7.49 7.83
N HIS A 412 -3.70 -8.11 8.98
CA HIS A 412 -4.55 -7.51 10.02
C HIS A 412 -3.96 -6.20 10.55
N LEU A 413 -2.67 -6.18 10.87
CA LEU A 413 -2.02 -4.95 11.36
C LEU A 413 -2.04 -3.84 10.30
N ALA A 414 -1.83 -4.19 9.04
CA ALA A 414 -1.90 -3.23 7.94
C ALA A 414 -3.33 -2.70 7.72
N ASP A 415 -4.35 -3.55 7.89
CA ASP A 415 -5.76 -3.18 7.78
C ASP A 415 -6.18 -2.23 8.91
N ASP A 416 -5.76 -2.50 10.15
CA ASP A 416 -5.98 -1.63 11.31
C ASP A 416 -5.35 -0.24 11.09
N TYR A 417 -4.10 -0.20 10.61
CA TYR A 417 -3.43 1.05 10.25
C TYR A 417 -4.18 1.82 9.16
N LEU A 418 -4.62 1.13 8.11
CA LEU A 418 -5.42 1.73 7.05
C LEU A 418 -6.75 2.27 7.57
N PHE A 419 -7.42 1.53 8.44
CA PHE A 419 -8.64 1.95 9.10
C PHE A 419 -8.40 3.27 9.86
N ASP A 420 -7.37 3.34 10.69
CA ASP A 420 -7.05 4.56 11.45
C ASP A 420 -6.75 5.75 10.54
N LEU A 421 -6.04 5.56 9.42
CA LEU A 421 -5.83 6.60 8.43
C LEU A 421 -7.15 7.11 7.81
N TYR A 422 -8.09 6.21 7.53
CA TYR A 422 -9.39 6.61 6.95
C TYR A 422 -10.30 7.37 7.92
N TYR A 423 -10.20 7.12 9.23
CA TYR A 423 -11.08 7.74 10.23
C TYR A 423 -10.43 8.87 11.04
N SER A 424 -9.11 9.03 10.98
CA SER A 424 -8.40 10.19 11.56
C SER A 424 -8.56 11.46 10.73
N GLU A 425 -8.85 11.36 9.43
CA GLU A 425 -9.38 12.47 8.64
C GLU A 425 -10.87 12.70 8.98
N GLY A 426 -11.11 13.40 10.09
CA GLY A 426 -12.47 13.71 10.57
C GLY A 426 -13.35 14.39 9.50
N PRO A 427 -14.70 14.35 9.65
CA PRO A 427 -15.58 15.06 8.74
C PRO A 427 -15.21 16.56 8.74
N PRO A 428 -15.28 17.26 7.58
CA PRO A 428 -14.94 18.66 7.51
C PRO A 428 -15.76 19.44 8.55
N PRO A 429 -15.18 20.45 9.21
CA PRO A 429 -15.92 21.26 10.17
C PRO A 429 -17.16 21.82 9.46
N LYS A 430 -18.34 21.53 10.02
CA LYS A 430 -19.60 22.09 9.52
C LYS A 430 -19.47 23.61 9.56
N GLY A 431 -19.26 24.21 8.39
CA GLY A 431 -19.36 25.65 8.23
C GLY A 431 -20.71 26.08 8.78
N ARG A 432 -20.68 27.06 9.70
CA ARG A 432 -21.89 27.66 10.27
C ARG A 432 -22.84 28.00 9.13
N ALA A 433 -24.01 27.39 9.13
CA ALA A 433 -25.11 27.82 8.30
C ALA A 433 -25.45 29.26 8.73
N ASN A 434 -25.15 30.22 7.86
CA ASN A 434 -25.78 31.53 7.97
C ASN A 434 -27.28 31.30 7.75
N SER A 435 -28.04 31.55 8.82
CA SER A 435 -29.49 31.70 8.78
C SER A 435 -29.80 33.03 8.07
N PRO A 436 -30.98 33.15 7.41
CA PRO A 436 -31.29 34.24 6.47
C PRO A 436 -31.19 35.65 7.07
#